data_AF-A0A956Y9U1-F1
#
_entry.id   AF-A0A956Y9U1-F1
#
_cell.length_a   1.000
_cell.length_b   1.000
_cell.length_c   1.000
_cell.angle_alpha   90.00
_cell.angle_beta   90.00
_cell.angle_gamma   90.00
#
_symmetry.space_group_name_H-M   'P 1'
#
loop_
_entity.id
_entity.type
_entity.pdbx_description
1 polymer ?
#
loop_
_entity_poly.entity_id
_entity_poly.type
_entity_poly.pdbx_seq_one_letter_code
_entity_poly.pdbx_strand_id
1 'polypeptide(L)' 'LGGGTDAGSVHVSNAGIPSMVISMPARYIHAPRAQLRRDDYDNTLRLVQAALMDITPQIVSREAAH' A
#
# COMPACT_ATOMS: atom_id res chain seq x y z
N LEU A 1 0.84 21.17 5.81
CA LEU A 1 1.55 19.87 5.77
C LEU A 1 0.50 18.78 5.85
N GLY A 2 0.34 17.98 4.81
CA GLY A 2 -0.62 16.88 4.77
C GLY A 2 -0.17 15.88 3.73
N GLY A 3 -0.10 14.61 4.12
CA GLY A 3 0.10 13.49 3.21
C GLY A 3 -1.23 12.76 3.04
N GLY A 4 -1.56 12.41 1.82
CA GLY A 4 -2.77 11.67 1.48
C GLY A 4 -2.45 10.52 0.56
N THR A 5 -3.30 9.51 0.60
CA THR A 5 -3.30 8.39 -0.35
C THR A 5 -4.74 8.11 -0.73
N ASP A 6 -4.95 7.43 -1.85
CA ASP A 6 -6.28 7.06 -2.29
C ASP A 6 -6.99 6.14 -1.27
N ALA A 7 -6.21 5.38 -0.49
CA ALA A 7 -6.72 4.56 0.61
C ALA A 7 -7.52 5.38 1.62
N GLY A 8 -7.20 6.67 1.81
CA GLY A 8 -7.95 7.57 2.69
C GLY A 8 -9.43 7.68 2.33
N SER A 9 -9.76 7.74 1.03
CA SER A 9 -11.14 7.74 0.56
C SER A 9 -11.69 6.33 0.34
N VAL A 10 -10.85 5.37 -0.07
CA VAL A 10 -11.28 3.98 -0.33
C VAL A 10 -11.72 3.28 0.95
N HIS A 11 -10.97 3.39 2.05
CA HIS A 11 -11.26 2.59 3.25
C HIS A 11 -12.57 2.97 3.95
N VAL A 12 -13.06 4.20 3.75
CA VAL A 12 -14.34 4.69 4.29
C VAL A 12 -15.51 4.55 3.33
N SER A 13 -15.26 4.08 2.10
CA SER A 13 -16.33 3.93 1.11
C SER A 13 -17.26 2.74 1.44
N ASN A 14 -18.53 2.85 1.06
CA ASN A 14 -19.57 1.85 1.32
C ASN A 14 -19.68 1.47 2.81
N ALA A 15 -19.61 0.18 3.14
CA ALA A 15 -19.58 -0.33 4.51
C ALA A 15 -18.15 -0.38 5.11
N GLY A 16 -17.17 0.23 4.44
CA GLY A 16 -15.75 0.12 4.71
C GLY A 16 -15.08 -0.93 3.83
N ILE A 17 -13.94 -0.57 3.25
CA ILE A 17 -13.12 -1.46 2.41
C ILE A 17 -11.78 -1.70 3.11
N PRO A 18 -11.42 -2.94 3.49
CA PRO A 18 -10.08 -3.26 3.99
C PRO A 18 -9.03 -2.75 2.99
N SER A 19 -8.19 -1.84 3.43
CA SER A 19 -7.25 -1.12 2.56
C SER A 19 -5.88 -1.07 3.21
N MET A 20 -4.84 -1.24 2.41
CA MET A 20 -3.45 -1.10 2.82
C MET A 20 -2.74 -0.19 1.83
N VAL A 21 -1.79 0.61 2.33
CA VAL A 21 -0.89 1.42 1.50
C VAL A 21 0.50 0.81 1.59
N ILE A 22 1.10 0.54 0.43
CA ILE A 22 2.51 0.17 0.32
C ILE A 22 3.20 1.26 -0.53
N SER A 23 4.16 1.94 0.08
CA SER A 23 4.89 3.05 -0.53
C SER A 23 6.38 2.74 -0.56
N MET A 24 7.08 3.32 -1.52
CA MET A 24 8.53 3.29 -1.57
C MET A 24 9.12 4.65 -1.18
N PRO A 25 10.26 4.69 -0.48
CA PRO A 25 10.94 5.95 -0.21
C PRO A 25 11.45 6.56 -1.52
N ALA A 26 11.07 7.80 -1.76
CA ALA A 26 11.48 8.55 -2.92
C ALA A 26 11.77 10.01 -2.55
N ARG A 27 12.67 10.64 -3.30
CA ARG A 27 13.01 12.07 -3.19
C ARG A 27 12.41 12.82 -4.37
N TYR A 28 12.02 14.08 -4.12
CA TYR A 28 11.52 15.01 -5.13
C TYR A 28 10.24 14.55 -5.83
N ILE A 29 9.31 13.94 -5.08
CA ILE A 29 8.07 13.33 -5.61
C ILE A 29 7.07 14.32 -6.25
N HIS A 30 7.30 15.63 -6.13
CA HIS A 30 6.52 16.68 -6.79
C HIS A 30 7.37 17.55 -7.74
N ALA A 31 8.59 17.12 -8.07
CA ALA A 31 9.43 17.78 -9.08
C ALA A 31 9.24 17.11 -10.46
N PRO A 32 9.71 17.72 -11.56
CA PRO A 32 9.68 17.09 -12.89
C PRO A 32 10.42 15.74 -12.98
N ARG A 33 11.29 15.43 -12.01
CA ARG A 33 11.95 14.14 -11.85
C ARG A 33 12.01 13.75 -10.37
N ALA A 34 11.60 12.53 -10.07
CA ALA A 34 11.75 11.90 -8.75
C ALA A 34 12.91 10.89 -8.78
N GLN A 35 13.42 10.54 -7.61
CA GLN A 35 14.49 9.55 -7.45
C GLN A 35 14.13 8.54 -6.37
N LEU A 36 14.43 7.27 -6.61
CA LEU A 36 14.29 6.18 -5.66
C LEU A 36 15.53 5.28 -5.73
N ARG A 37 15.73 4.45 -4.70
CA ARG A 37 16.78 3.44 -4.70
C ARG A 37 16.28 2.16 -5.37
N ARG A 38 17.07 1.61 -6.30
CA ARG A 38 16.72 0.38 -7.03
C ARG A 38 16.46 -0.81 -6.09
N ASP A 39 17.23 -0.96 -5.02
CA ASP A 39 17.02 -2.05 -4.07
C ASP A 39 15.68 -1.94 -3.32
N ASP A 40 15.21 -0.72 -3.07
CA ASP A 40 13.90 -0.53 -2.44
C ASP A 40 12.78 -0.96 -3.39
N TYR A 41 12.95 -0.76 -4.71
CA TYR A 41 12.04 -1.29 -5.73
C TYR A 41 12.01 -2.82 -5.70
N ASP A 42 13.18 -3.45 -5.78
CA ASP A 42 13.30 -4.91 -5.84
C ASP A 42 12.71 -5.57 -4.57
N ASN A 43 12.91 -4.95 -3.40
CA ASN A 43 12.34 -5.45 -2.14
C ASN A 43 10.84 -5.19 -2.02
N THR A 44 10.34 -4.03 -2.43
CA THR A 44 8.89 -3.77 -2.45
C THR A 44 8.17 -4.70 -3.42
N LEU A 45 8.75 -5.01 -4.59
CA LEU A 45 8.19 -5.98 -5.52
C LEU A 45 8.08 -7.37 -4.88
N ARG A 46 9.14 -7.85 -4.22
CA ARG A 46 9.11 -9.13 -3.50
C ARG A 46 8.05 -9.16 -2.41
N LEU A 47 7.92 -8.08 -1.65
CA LEU A 47 6.89 -7.94 -0.61
C LEU A 47 5.47 -8.04 -1.20
N VAL A 48 5.19 -7.26 -2.25
CA VAL A 48 3.87 -7.26 -2.89
C VAL A 48 3.54 -8.62 -3.47
N GLN A 49 4.51 -9.29 -4.11
CA GLN A 49 4.32 -10.65 -4.62
C GLN A 49 3.99 -11.64 -3.51
N ALA A 50 4.78 -11.65 -2.42
CA ALA A 50 4.53 -12.54 -1.29
C ALA A 50 3.16 -12.27 -0.66
N ALA A 51 2.80 -11.00 -0.44
CA ALA A 51 1.51 -10.62 0.12
C ALA A 51 0.34 -11.08 -0.77
N LEU A 52 0.42 -10.86 -2.09
CA LEU A 52 -0.64 -11.27 -3.01
C LEU A 52 -0.79 -12.81 -3.10
N MET A 53 0.29 -13.56 -2.91
CA MET A 53 0.26 -15.02 -2.88
C MET A 53 -0.35 -15.58 -1.57
N ASP A 54 -0.17 -14.87 -0.45
CA ASP A 54 -0.63 -15.30 0.87
C ASP A 54 -2.00 -14.72 1.28
N ILE A 55 -2.49 -13.67 0.61
CA ILE A 55 -3.79 -13.06 0.95
C ILE A 55 -4.92 -14.06 0.68
N THR A 56 -5.66 -14.38 1.74
CA THR A 56 -6.86 -15.22 1.71
C THR A 56 -8.10 -14.40 2.07
N PRO A 57 -9.32 -14.85 1.72
CA PRO A 57 -10.55 -14.21 2.16
C PRO A 57 -10.65 -14.07 3.67
N GLN A 58 -10.05 -14.99 4.44
CA GLN A 58 -9.98 -14.92 5.90
C GLN A 58 -9.14 -13.73 6.35
N ILE A 59 -7.97 -13.51 5.75
CA ILE A 59 -7.10 -12.35 6.08
C ILE A 59 -7.81 -11.02 5.82
N VAL A 60 -8.68 -10.97 4.81
CA VAL A 60 -9.42 -9.75 4.41
C VAL A 60 -10.75 -9.61 5.17
N SER A 61 -11.29 -10.70 5.74
CA SER A 61 -12.57 -10.66 6.44
C SER A 61 -12.41 -9.97 7.80
N ARG A 62 -13.49 -9.29 8.22
CA ARG A 62 -13.56 -8.59 9.51
C ARG A 62 -13.46 -9.53 10.72
N GLU A 63 -13.64 -10.84 10.49
CA GLU A 63 -13.58 -11.88 11.51
C GLU A 63 -12.13 -12.23 11.90
N ALA A 64 -11.13 -12.02 11.04
CA ALA A 64 -9.73 -12.29 11.38
C ALA A 64 -9.09 -11.28 12.35
N ALA A 65 -9.83 -10.23 12.74
CA ALA A 65 -9.39 -9.23 13.71
C ALA A 65 -9.86 -9.52 15.16
N HIS A 66 -10.48 -10.68 15.40
CA HIS A 66 -10.90 -11.19 16.71
C HIS A 66 -10.26 -12.55 17.00
#